data_AF-A0A954UM39-F1
#
_entry.id   AF-A0A954UM39-F1
#
_cell.length_a   1.000
_cell.length_b   1.000
_cell.length_c   1.000
_cell.angle_alpha   90.00
_cell.angle_beta   90.00
_cell.angle_gamma   90.00
#
_symmetry.space_group_name_H-M   'P 1'
#
loop_
_entity.id
_entity.type
_entity.pdbx_description
1 polymer ?
#
loop_
_entity_poly.entity_id
_entity_poly.type
_entity_poly.pdbx_seq_one_letter_code
_entity_poly.pdbx_strand_id
1 'polypeptide(L)'
;IAYNDDDGNSTRESQPIWGDNGLDDLWHVASSIPSVALSTETVGGGGTPGDFDNDGDLDADDIDALSAAVRAGSTDSKFDVSGDGNVNADDRGFWVDTLRKTYFGDSNLDGEFNTADFVAVFTVGKYESGTPANWAEGDWNGDNAFDSSDFVAAFSAGGYENGPRAAVSAVPEPATMTLTLVGVGWLLSVVRRRRP
;
A
#
# COMPACT_ATOMS: atom_id res chain seq x y z
N ILE A 1 2.43 -36.42 39.06
CA ILE A 1 3.88 -36.63 38.93
C ILE A 1 4.10 -37.38 37.63
N ALA A 2 4.45 -36.64 36.58
CA ALA A 2 4.95 -37.20 35.33
C ALA A 2 6.21 -36.41 35.02
N TYR A 3 7.36 -37.07 35.19
CA TYR A 3 8.67 -36.57 34.77
C TYR A 3 8.88 -37.09 33.35
N ASN A 4 9.16 -36.18 32.42
CA ASN A 4 9.69 -36.55 31.12
C ASN A 4 11.22 -36.51 31.25
N ASP A 5 11.79 -37.71 31.38
CA ASP A 5 13.21 -38.02 31.23
C ASP A 5 13.63 -37.75 29.77
N ASP A 6 14.88 -37.31 29.56
CA ASP A 6 15.72 -37.50 28.35
C ASP A 6 16.50 -36.24 27.89
N ASP A 7 17.23 -35.59 28.80
CA ASP A 7 18.45 -34.89 28.45
C ASP A 7 19.53 -35.18 29.49
N GLY A 8 20.49 -36.05 29.15
CA GLY A 8 21.56 -36.54 30.03
C GLY A 8 22.60 -35.48 30.48
N ASN A 9 22.15 -34.30 30.90
CA ASN A 9 22.97 -33.21 31.39
C ASN A 9 22.87 -33.11 32.93
N SER A 10 23.83 -33.72 33.63
CA SER A 10 23.86 -33.84 35.09
C SER A 10 24.27 -32.56 35.84
N THR A 11 24.03 -31.37 35.29
CA THR A 11 24.29 -30.09 35.97
C THR A 11 23.33 -29.01 35.51
N ARG A 12 22.17 -28.91 36.15
CA ARG A 12 21.47 -27.64 36.42
C ARG A 12 20.28 -27.87 37.35
N GLU A 13 20.59 -27.66 38.62
CA GLU A 13 19.75 -27.15 39.71
C GLU A 13 18.22 -27.26 39.53
N SER A 14 17.66 -28.09 40.40
CA SER A 14 16.24 -28.15 40.77
C SER A 14 15.75 -26.76 41.23
N GLN A 15 15.30 -25.93 40.29
CA GLN A 15 14.67 -24.65 40.60
C GLN A 15 13.18 -24.93 40.92
N PRO A 16 12.72 -24.69 42.16
CA PRO A 16 11.32 -24.87 42.51
C PRO A 16 10.47 -23.80 41.82
N ILE A 17 9.61 -24.25 40.92
CA ILE A 17 8.49 -23.48 40.38
C ILE A 17 7.51 -23.28 41.55
N TRP A 18 7.32 -22.02 41.98
CA TRP A 18 6.44 -21.55 43.09
C TRP A 18 7.05 -21.46 44.51
N GLY A 19 8.11 -20.67 44.66
CA GLY A 19 8.48 -20.04 45.94
C GLY A 19 8.01 -18.58 46.00
N ASP A 20 7.12 -18.28 46.93
CA ASP A 20 6.58 -16.95 47.25
C ASP A 20 7.54 -16.18 48.16
N ASN A 21 8.52 -15.49 47.58
CA ASN A 21 9.37 -14.59 48.36
C ASN A 21 8.74 -13.20 48.40
N GLY A 22 7.98 -12.95 49.47
CA GLY A 22 7.88 -11.65 50.14
C GLY A 22 7.57 -10.44 49.25
N LEU A 23 6.32 -9.99 49.31
CA LEU A 23 5.85 -8.65 48.95
C LEU A 23 6.97 -7.61 49.15
N ASP A 24 7.57 -7.06 48.08
CA ASP A 24 8.32 -5.78 48.04
C ASP A 24 9.11 -5.57 46.72
N ASP A 25 8.62 -5.93 45.52
CA ASP A 25 9.31 -5.51 44.27
C ASP A 25 8.45 -5.56 43.00
N LEU A 26 7.43 -4.69 42.92
CA LEU A 26 6.57 -4.58 41.72
C LEU A 26 6.56 -3.21 41.06
N TRP A 27 7.39 -2.24 41.48
CA TRP A 27 7.49 -0.93 40.79
C TRP A 27 8.88 -0.30 40.90
N HIS A 28 9.83 -0.68 40.04
CA HIS A 28 10.90 0.23 39.67
C HIS A 28 10.39 1.21 38.62
N VAL A 29 10.03 2.43 39.04
CA VAL A 29 9.95 3.55 38.11
C VAL A 29 11.40 3.87 37.71
N ALA A 30 11.81 3.49 36.51
CA ALA A 30 13.12 3.84 35.99
C ALA A 30 13.25 5.38 36.01
N SER A 31 14.21 5.90 36.78
CA SER A 31 14.50 7.34 36.90
C SER A 31 15.16 7.92 35.64
N SER A 32 15.31 7.11 34.60
CA SER A 32 15.69 7.51 33.25
C SER A 32 14.92 6.63 32.27
N ILE A 33 14.05 7.24 31.47
CA ILE A 33 13.65 6.66 30.20
C ILE A 33 14.81 6.92 29.23
N PRO A 34 15.40 5.89 28.60
CA PRO A 34 16.31 6.15 27.50
C PRO A 34 15.52 6.98 26.48
N SER A 35 16.05 8.13 26.09
CA SER A 35 15.51 8.87 24.96
C SER A 35 15.73 8.00 23.73
N VAL A 36 14.72 7.17 23.43
CA VAL A 36 14.57 6.62 22.09
C VAL A 36 14.44 7.85 21.21
N ALA A 37 15.50 8.15 20.46
CA ALA A 37 15.37 9.06 19.35
C ALA A 37 14.23 8.49 18.51
N LEU A 38 13.14 9.25 18.36
CA LEU A 38 12.21 9.01 17.29
C LEU A 38 13.01 9.27 16.02
N SER A 39 13.77 8.28 15.56
CA SER A 39 13.95 8.13 14.14
C SER A 39 12.53 8.11 13.61
N THR A 40 12.21 9.07 12.76
CA THR A 40 11.22 8.85 11.71
C THR A 40 11.72 7.66 10.89
N GLU A 41 11.69 6.46 11.47
CA GLU A 41 11.27 5.32 10.69
C GLU A 41 9.89 5.72 10.26
N THR A 42 9.76 5.97 8.97
CA THR A 42 8.49 5.91 8.26
C THR A 42 7.75 4.75 8.90
N VAL A 43 6.79 5.05 9.78
CA VAL A 43 5.92 4.03 10.33
C VAL A 43 5.38 3.37 9.09
N GLY A 44 5.75 2.11 8.86
CA GLY A 44 5.17 1.28 7.83
C GLY A 44 3.68 1.14 8.12
N GLY A 45 2.91 2.19 7.79
CA GLY A 45 1.62 1.98 7.20
C GLY A 45 1.89 1.14 5.97
N GLY A 46 1.24 -0.02 5.87
CA GLY A 46 1.43 -0.90 4.73
C GLY A 46 1.46 -0.07 3.45
N GLY A 47 2.47 -0.31 2.61
CA GLY A 47 2.68 0.44 1.37
C GLY A 47 1.37 0.60 0.62
N THR A 48 1.22 1.72 -0.07
CA THR A 48 0.01 2.01 -0.86
C THR A 48 -0.34 0.76 -1.67
N PRO A 49 -1.53 0.16 -1.50
CA PRO A 49 -1.87 -1.03 -2.27
C PRO A 49 -1.74 -0.74 -3.76
N GLY A 50 -0.98 -1.57 -4.48
CA GLY A 50 -0.67 -1.38 -5.90
C GLY A 50 0.60 -0.62 -6.21
N ASP A 51 1.28 -0.03 -5.22
CA ASP A 51 2.62 0.57 -5.35
C ASP A 51 3.66 -0.55 -5.17
N PHE A 52 4.26 -0.99 -6.26
CA PHE A 52 5.14 -2.15 -6.31
C PHE A 52 6.62 -1.79 -6.21
N ASP A 53 6.99 -0.54 -6.47
CA ASP A 53 8.36 -0.05 -6.39
C ASP A 53 8.65 0.77 -5.11
N ASN A 54 7.61 1.09 -4.34
CA ASN A 54 7.58 1.83 -3.08
C ASN A 54 8.04 3.29 -3.21
N ASP A 55 7.77 3.92 -4.35
CA ASP A 55 8.02 5.34 -4.55
C ASP A 55 6.92 6.24 -3.94
N GLY A 56 5.78 5.64 -3.57
CA GLY A 56 4.66 6.27 -2.90
C GLY A 56 3.56 6.77 -3.84
N ASP A 57 3.75 6.67 -5.15
CA ASP A 57 2.78 7.01 -6.18
C ASP A 57 2.17 5.73 -6.79
N LEU A 58 1.07 5.88 -7.54
CA LEU A 58 0.48 4.80 -8.33
C LEU A 58 0.56 5.20 -9.79
N ASP A 59 1.57 4.73 -10.50
CA ASP A 59 1.91 5.23 -11.82
C ASP A 59 2.09 4.12 -12.89
N ALA A 60 2.68 4.48 -14.03
CA ALA A 60 2.85 3.56 -15.14
C ALA A 60 3.82 2.42 -14.80
N ASP A 61 4.85 2.69 -13.99
CA ASP A 61 5.87 1.70 -13.63
C ASP A 61 5.26 0.57 -12.76
N ASP A 62 4.25 0.89 -11.93
CA ASP A 62 3.51 -0.09 -11.16
C ASP A 62 2.67 -1.04 -12.02
N ILE A 63 1.84 -0.49 -12.92
CA ILE A 63 0.99 -1.30 -13.78
C ILE A 63 1.82 -2.09 -14.80
N ASP A 64 2.99 -1.56 -15.21
CA ASP A 64 3.97 -2.28 -16.01
C ASP A 64 4.57 -3.45 -15.23
N ALA A 65 4.92 -3.25 -13.95
CA ALA A 65 5.42 -4.30 -13.06
C ALA A 65 4.36 -5.39 -12.84
N LEU A 66 3.10 -5.02 -12.62
CA LEU A 66 1.99 -5.96 -12.50
C LEU A 66 1.77 -6.75 -13.78
N SER A 67 1.78 -6.08 -14.94
CA SER A 67 1.61 -6.72 -16.25
C SER A 67 2.75 -7.72 -16.53
N ALA A 68 3.98 -7.37 -16.17
CA ALA A 68 5.12 -8.27 -16.25
C ALA A 68 4.98 -9.48 -15.31
N ALA A 69 4.48 -9.28 -14.09
CA ALA A 69 4.25 -10.35 -13.12
C ALA A 69 3.17 -11.34 -13.59
N VAL A 70 2.06 -10.83 -14.12
CA VAL A 70 0.97 -11.63 -14.70
C VAL A 70 1.50 -12.46 -15.87
N ARG A 71 2.24 -11.84 -16.80
CA ARG A 71 2.83 -12.53 -17.96
C ARG A 71 3.88 -13.58 -17.58
N ALA A 72 4.62 -13.34 -16.49
CA ALA A 72 5.56 -14.30 -15.94
C ALA A 72 4.88 -15.47 -15.18
N GLY A 73 3.58 -15.40 -14.94
CA GLY A 73 2.85 -16.38 -14.13
C GLY A 73 3.29 -16.34 -12.66
N SER A 74 3.57 -15.14 -12.14
CA SER A 74 3.93 -14.94 -10.74
C SER A 74 2.81 -15.45 -9.82
N THR A 75 3.17 -15.86 -8.61
CA THR A 75 2.22 -16.18 -7.53
C THR A 75 2.56 -15.41 -6.26
N ASP A 76 3.36 -14.35 -6.40
CA ASP A 76 3.73 -13.48 -5.29
C ASP A 76 2.49 -12.69 -4.86
N SER A 77 2.13 -12.82 -3.58
CA SER A 77 0.95 -12.19 -2.99
C SER A 77 0.99 -10.66 -3.06
N LYS A 78 2.17 -10.06 -3.30
CA LYS A 78 2.23 -8.60 -3.48
C LYS A 78 1.48 -8.13 -4.72
N PHE A 79 1.42 -8.94 -5.78
CA PHE A 79 0.76 -8.60 -7.04
C PHE A 79 -0.72 -9.04 -7.09
N ASP A 80 -1.17 -9.86 -6.13
CA ASP A 80 -2.59 -10.22 -5.94
C ASP A 80 -3.29 -9.08 -5.20
N VAL A 81 -3.58 -8.01 -5.94
CA VAL A 81 -4.26 -6.81 -5.41
C VAL A 81 -5.77 -6.99 -5.34
N SER A 82 -6.33 -7.93 -6.11
CA SER A 82 -7.75 -8.28 -6.07
C SER A 82 -8.11 -9.14 -4.83
N GLY A 83 -7.12 -9.84 -4.27
CA GLY A 83 -7.27 -10.70 -3.09
C GLY A 83 -7.94 -12.04 -3.38
N ASP A 84 -7.89 -12.50 -4.64
CA ASP A 84 -8.54 -13.74 -5.09
C ASP A 84 -7.60 -14.97 -5.02
N GLY A 85 -6.33 -14.75 -4.67
CA GLY A 85 -5.29 -15.78 -4.55
C GLY A 85 -4.53 -16.06 -5.85
N ASN A 86 -4.82 -15.35 -6.93
CA ASN A 86 -4.17 -15.47 -8.23
C ASN A 86 -3.54 -14.13 -8.62
N VAL A 87 -2.53 -14.16 -9.49
CA VAL A 87 -1.97 -12.95 -10.12
C VAL A 87 -2.31 -13.01 -11.60
N ASN A 88 -3.37 -12.30 -12.01
CA ASN A 88 -3.95 -12.40 -13.34
C ASN A 88 -4.55 -11.06 -13.84
N ALA A 89 -5.38 -11.11 -14.88
CA ALA A 89 -6.01 -9.92 -15.45
C ALA A 89 -7.00 -9.22 -14.50
N ASP A 90 -7.58 -9.94 -13.53
CA ASP A 90 -8.48 -9.39 -12.52
C ASP A 90 -7.72 -8.43 -11.58
N ASP A 91 -6.45 -8.71 -11.28
CA ASP A 91 -5.59 -7.79 -10.53
C ASP A 91 -5.31 -6.51 -11.31
N ARG A 92 -5.06 -6.62 -12.62
CA ARG A 92 -4.88 -5.45 -13.49
C ARG A 92 -6.15 -4.60 -13.52
N GLY A 93 -7.30 -5.24 -13.65
CA GLY A 93 -8.60 -4.56 -13.59
C GLY A 93 -8.80 -3.86 -12.24
N PHE A 94 -8.51 -4.54 -11.14
CA PHE A 94 -8.62 -3.97 -9.81
C PHE A 94 -7.69 -2.77 -9.60
N TRP A 95 -6.45 -2.85 -10.08
CA TRP A 95 -5.48 -1.76 -10.03
C TRP A 95 -5.98 -0.52 -10.78
N VAL A 96 -6.42 -0.70 -12.03
CA VAL A 96 -6.89 0.41 -12.89
C VAL A 96 -8.18 1.03 -12.34
N ASP A 97 -9.20 0.22 -12.04
CA ASP A 97 -10.52 0.72 -11.68
C ASP A 97 -10.63 1.17 -10.21
N THR A 98 -9.99 0.44 -9.28
CA THR A 98 -10.21 0.62 -7.84
C THR A 98 -9.09 1.38 -7.17
N LEU A 99 -7.83 1.02 -7.44
CA LEU A 99 -6.67 1.63 -6.81
C LEU A 99 -6.36 2.98 -7.46
N ARG A 100 -6.05 2.97 -8.75
CA ARG A 100 -5.69 4.17 -9.52
C ARG A 100 -6.90 5.02 -9.91
N LYS A 101 -8.09 4.42 -9.96
CA LYS A 101 -9.35 5.06 -10.37
C LYS A 101 -9.21 5.75 -11.72
N THR A 102 -8.68 5.03 -12.69
CA THR A 102 -8.61 5.49 -14.08
C THR A 102 -9.30 4.49 -15.01
N TYR A 103 -9.04 4.56 -16.30
CA TYR A 103 -9.58 3.74 -17.37
C TYR A 103 -8.46 2.99 -18.09
N PHE A 104 -8.77 1.81 -18.61
CA PHE A 104 -7.96 1.22 -19.67
C PHE A 104 -7.97 2.16 -20.88
N GLY A 105 -6.80 2.51 -21.39
CA GLY A 105 -6.66 3.51 -22.45
C GLY A 105 -6.04 4.83 -22.01
N ASP A 106 -6.17 5.19 -20.73
CA ASP A 106 -5.55 6.39 -20.16
C ASP A 106 -4.04 6.17 -20.03
N SER A 107 -3.28 6.68 -21.00
CA SER A 107 -1.85 6.38 -21.14
C SER A 107 -0.97 7.30 -20.29
N ASN A 108 -1.47 8.49 -19.96
CA ASN A 108 -0.77 9.45 -19.09
C ASN A 108 -1.25 9.38 -17.63
N LEU A 109 -2.22 8.51 -17.34
CA LEU A 109 -2.87 8.30 -16.05
C LEU A 109 -3.53 9.58 -15.50
N ASP A 110 -3.99 10.51 -16.34
CA ASP A 110 -4.62 11.75 -15.87
C ASP A 110 -6.06 11.58 -15.34
N GLY A 111 -6.59 10.36 -15.41
CA GLY A 111 -7.92 9.98 -14.96
C GLY A 111 -8.97 10.01 -16.08
N GLU A 112 -8.58 10.36 -17.30
CA GLU A 112 -9.42 10.38 -18.50
C GLU A 112 -8.87 9.44 -19.56
N PHE A 113 -9.76 8.77 -20.29
CA PHE A 113 -9.39 8.13 -21.55
C PHE A 113 -10.00 8.92 -22.70
N ASN A 114 -9.17 9.68 -23.42
CA ASN A 114 -9.61 10.59 -24.48
C ASN A 114 -8.64 10.59 -25.68
N THR A 115 -8.87 11.51 -26.62
CA THR A 115 -8.05 11.61 -27.84
C THR A 115 -6.56 11.92 -27.56
N ALA A 116 -6.23 12.59 -26.45
CA ALA A 116 -4.86 12.93 -26.09
C ALA A 116 -4.01 11.68 -25.80
N ASP A 117 -4.60 10.64 -25.20
CA ASP A 117 -3.94 9.36 -24.97
C ASP A 117 -3.53 8.70 -26.29
N PHE A 118 -4.45 8.68 -27.26
CA PHE A 118 -4.14 8.17 -28.59
C PHE A 118 -3.00 8.94 -29.25
N VAL A 119 -3.00 10.27 -29.16
CA VAL A 119 -1.91 11.08 -29.71
C VAL A 119 -0.58 10.73 -29.02
N ALA A 120 -0.58 10.53 -27.70
CA ALA A 120 0.61 10.15 -26.95
C ALA A 120 1.18 8.81 -27.45
N VAL A 121 0.39 7.74 -27.45
CA VAL A 121 0.87 6.39 -27.83
C VAL A 121 1.25 6.29 -29.31
N PHE A 122 0.52 6.96 -30.21
CA PHE A 122 0.87 6.96 -31.64
C PHE A 122 2.12 7.78 -31.95
N THR A 123 2.45 8.77 -31.12
CA THR A 123 3.70 9.54 -31.28
C THR A 123 4.93 8.68 -30.95
N VAL A 124 4.79 7.68 -30.06
CA VAL A 124 5.86 6.72 -29.77
C VAL A 124 6.16 5.84 -30.99
N GLY A 125 5.14 5.50 -31.78
CA GLY A 125 5.31 4.74 -33.02
C GLY A 125 5.51 3.24 -32.84
N LYS A 126 4.98 2.66 -31.74
CA LYS A 126 5.04 1.21 -31.46
C LYS A 126 3.84 0.40 -31.95
N TYR A 127 2.82 1.06 -32.51
CA TYR A 127 1.64 0.40 -33.03
C TYR A 127 2.01 -0.63 -34.11
N GLU A 128 1.67 -1.91 -33.88
CA GLU A 128 1.92 -3.02 -34.81
C GLU A 128 3.41 -3.15 -35.22
N SER A 129 4.34 -2.65 -34.40
CA SER A 129 5.77 -2.65 -34.72
C SER A 129 6.47 -3.96 -34.35
N GLY A 130 5.86 -4.76 -33.45
CA GLY A 130 6.47 -5.93 -32.83
C GLY A 130 7.54 -5.61 -31.78
N THR A 131 7.73 -4.32 -31.44
CA THR A 131 8.61 -3.93 -30.33
C THR A 131 7.83 -3.91 -29.02
N PRO A 132 8.46 -4.29 -27.89
CA PRO A 132 7.85 -4.16 -26.58
C PRO A 132 7.30 -2.75 -26.33
N ALA A 133 6.05 -2.68 -25.90
CA ALA A 133 5.41 -1.47 -25.41
C ALA A 133 5.08 -1.64 -23.93
N ASN A 134 4.97 -0.52 -23.25
CA ASN A 134 4.49 -0.45 -21.88
C ASN A 134 3.15 0.31 -21.81
N TRP A 135 2.59 0.50 -20.62
CA TRP A 135 1.27 1.12 -20.46
C TRP A 135 1.17 2.49 -21.15
N ALA A 136 2.16 3.37 -20.90
CA ALA A 136 2.20 4.72 -21.45
C ALA A 136 2.47 4.75 -22.97
N GLU A 137 2.93 3.63 -23.53
CA GLU A 137 3.20 3.45 -24.96
C GLU A 137 2.11 2.65 -25.68
N GLY A 138 1.08 2.18 -24.96
CA GLY A 138 -0.12 1.56 -25.52
C GLY A 138 -0.41 0.11 -25.14
N ASP A 139 0.42 -0.54 -24.32
CA ASP A 139 0.18 -1.92 -23.82
C ASP A 139 -0.86 -1.91 -22.69
N TRP A 140 -2.13 -1.72 -23.06
CA TRP A 140 -3.24 -1.64 -22.12
C TRP A 140 -3.75 -3.02 -21.73
N ASN A 141 -3.53 -4.04 -22.55
CA ASN A 141 -3.91 -5.43 -22.23
C ASN A 141 -2.83 -6.17 -21.40
N GLY A 142 -1.60 -5.67 -21.33
CA GLY A 142 -0.48 -6.20 -20.55
C GLY A 142 0.34 -7.30 -21.24
N ASP A 143 0.17 -7.50 -22.56
CA ASP A 143 0.81 -8.56 -23.35
C ASP A 143 2.19 -8.18 -23.90
N ASN A 144 2.68 -6.98 -23.56
CA ASN A 144 3.96 -6.42 -23.98
C ASN A 144 4.01 -5.99 -25.45
N ALA A 145 2.87 -5.74 -26.08
CA ALA A 145 2.75 -5.17 -27.42
C ALA A 145 1.77 -3.99 -27.42
N PHE A 146 1.87 -3.14 -28.44
CA PHE A 146 0.83 -2.16 -28.74
C PHE A 146 0.20 -2.51 -30.08
N ASP A 147 -0.99 -3.09 -30.06
CA ASP A 147 -1.68 -3.56 -31.26
C ASP A 147 -3.21 -3.41 -31.17
N SER A 148 -3.93 -3.93 -32.16
CA SER A 148 -5.40 -3.83 -32.20
C SER A 148 -6.13 -4.44 -30.99
N SER A 149 -5.50 -5.37 -30.26
CA SER A 149 -6.09 -6.02 -29.09
C SER A 149 -6.11 -5.10 -27.86
N ASP A 150 -5.19 -4.14 -27.76
CA ASP A 150 -5.22 -3.09 -26.72
C ASP A 150 -6.44 -2.20 -26.88
N PHE A 151 -6.80 -1.87 -28.12
CA PHE A 151 -8.04 -1.13 -28.38
C PHE A 151 -9.26 -1.93 -27.95
N VAL A 152 -9.27 -3.25 -28.18
CA VAL A 152 -10.37 -4.09 -27.71
C VAL A 152 -10.45 -4.06 -26.19
N ALA A 153 -9.33 -4.15 -25.48
CA ALA A 153 -9.30 -4.06 -24.02
C ALA A 153 -9.85 -2.71 -23.52
N ALA A 154 -9.32 -1.60 -24.03
CA ALA A 154 -9.72 -0.25 -23.63
C ALA A 154 -11.19 0.08 -23.97
N PHE A 155 -11.66 -0.27 -25.17
CA PHE A 155 -13.04 0.00 -25.56
C PHE A 155 -14.04 -0.95 -24.90
N SER A 156 -13.65 -2.18 -24.59
CA SER A 156 -14.52 -3.12 -23.84
C SER A 156 -14.72 -2.67 -22.39
N ALA A 157 -13.74 -1.98 -21.79
CA ALA A 157 -13.89 -1.32 -20.50
C ALA A 157 -14.84 -0.10 -20.55
N GLY A 158 -15.09 0.45 -21.75
CA GLY A 158 -16.12 1.46 -21.98
C GLY A 158 -15.80 2.84 -21.43
N GLY A 159 -14.51 3.19 -21.27
CA GLY A 159 -14.05 4.43 -20.64
C GLY A 159 -13.96 5.67 -21.52
N TYR A 160 -13.96 5.50 -22.84
CA TYR A 160 -13.61 6.56 -23.80
C TYR A 160 -14.55 7.77 -23.75
N GLU A 161 -13.97 8.97 -23.58
CA GLU A 161 -14.66 10.26 -23.54
C GLU A 161 -15.75 10.36 -22.45
N ASN A 162 -15.65 9.56 -21.37
CA ASN A 162 -16.55 9.66 -20.21
C ASN A 162 -16.16 10.77 -19.22
N GLY A 163 -15.01 11.42 -19.44
CA GLY A 163 -14.46 12.44 -18.56
C GLY A 163 -13.68 11.88 -17.37
N PRO A 164 -13.21 12.75 -16.46
CA PRO A 164 -12.22 12.40 -15.46
C PRO A 164 -12.85 11.62 -14.32
N ARG A 165 -12.23 10.49 -13.98
CA ARG A 165 -12.42 9.86 -12.67
C ARG A 165 -11.62 10.66 -11.66
N ALA A 166 -12.27 11.07 -10.58
CA ALA A 166 -11.61 11.81 -9.52
C ALA A 166 -10.52 10.93 -8.88
N ALA A 167 -9.25 11.27 -9.12
CA ALA A 167 -8.17 10.83 -8.26
C ALA A 167 -8.53 11.21 -6.82
N VAL A 168 -8.50 10.26 -5.90
CA VAL A 168 -8.74 10.56 -4.48
C VAL A 168 -7.57 11.39 -3.96
N SER A 169 -7.67 12.71 -4.11
CA SER A 169 -6.88 13.65 -3.35
C SER A 169 -7.06 13.30 -1.87
N ALA A 170 -5.97 12.94 -1.19
CA ALA A 170 -5.96 12.71 0.24
C ALA A 170 -6.70 13.86 0.95
N VAL A 171 -7.84 13.53 1.55
CA VAL A 171 -8.69 14.52 2.24
C VAL A 171 -7.86 15.08 3.41
N PRO A 172 -7.70 16.42 3.54
CA PRO A 172 -7.07 17.00 4.72
C PRO A 172 -7.81 16.50 5.97
N GLU A 173 -7.08 15.79 6.86
CA GLU A 173 -7.69 15.26 8.07
C GLU A 173 -8.41 16.38 8.82
N PRO A 174 -9.65 16.14 9.32
CA PRO A 174 -10.42 17.18 9.96
C PRO A 174 -9.62 17.76 11.12
N ALA A 175 -9.65 19.09 11.27
CA ALA A 175 -8.99 19.82 12.34
C ALA A 175 -9.46 19.43 13.77
N THR A 176 -10.21 18.34 13.92
CA THR A 176 -10.69 17.79 15.19
C THR A 176 -9.56 17.63 16.19
N MET A 177 -8.39 17.09 15.82
CA MET A 177 -7.25 16.96 16.77
C MET A 177 -6.74 18.31 17.27
N THR A 178 -6.65 19.31 16.39
CA THR A 178 -6.25 20.67 16.80
C THR A 178 -7.29 21.32 17.71
N LEU A 179 -8.58 21.10 17.44
CA LEU A 179 -9.68 21.61 18.25
C LEU A 179 -9.77 20.91 19.62
N THR A 180 -9.51 19.60 19.72
CA THR A 180 -9.46 18.91 21.02
C THR A 180 -8.29 19.38 21.87
N LEU A 181 -7.10 19.55 21.29
CA LEU A 181 -5.93 20.01 22.04
C LEU A 181 -6.11 21.45 22.56
N VAL A 182 -6.66 22.35 21.74
CA VAL A 182 -6.98 23.72 22.17
C VAL A 182 -8.10 23.73 23.21
N GLY A 183 -9.15 22.93 23.03
CA GLY A 183 -10.27 22.81 23.96
C GLY A 183 -9.86 22.28 25.33
N VAL A 184 -9.03 21.23 25.37
CA VAL A 184 -8.51 20.65 26.62
C VAL A 184 -7.55 21.63 27.31
N GLY A 185 -6.68 22.31 26.56
CA GLY A 185 -5.79 23.34 27.11
C GLY A 185 -6.54 24.52 27.74
N TRP A 186 -7.64 24.95 27.13
CA TRP A 186 -8.51 25.99 27.67
C TRP A 186 -9.24 25.52 28.94
N LEU A 187 -9.80 24.31 28.93
CA LEU A 187 -10.51 23.73 30.08
C LEU A 187 -9.60 23.60 31.31
N LEU A 188 -8.38 23.08 31.12
CA LEU A 188 -7.38 22.94 32.18
C LEU A 188 -6.95 24.30 32.75
N SER A 189 -6.83 25.32 31.89
CA SER A 189 -6.51 26.69 32.31
C SER A 189 -7.62 27.33 33.14
N VAL A 190 -8.89 27.08 32.81
CA VAL A 190 -10.04 27.57 33.57
C VAL A 190 -10.16 26.87 34.93
N VAL A 191 -9.92 25.56 35.00
CA VAL A 191 -9.96 24.79 36.25
C VAL A 191 -8.83 25.22 37.20
N ARG A 192 -7.63 25.50 36.68
CA ARG A 192 -6.48 25.94 37.49
C ARG A 192 -6.68 27.33 38.10
N ARG A 193 -7.42 28.22 37.45
CA ARG A 193 -7.75 29.57 37.97
C ARG A 193 -8.86 29.58 39.03
N ARG A 194 -9.59 28.48 39.19
CA ARG A 194 -10.71 28.36 40.14
C ARG A 194 -10.36 27.64 41.46
N ARG A 195 -9.10 27.26 41.66
CA ARG A 195 -8.61 26.73 42.94
C ARG A 195 -8.07 27.92 43.76
N PRO A 196 -8.73 28.32 44.87
CA PRO A 196 -8.20 29.32 45.81
C PRO A 196 -7.01 28.78 46.60
#